data_AF-A0AA39LPP0-F1
#
_entry.id   AF-A0AA39LPP0-F1
#
_cell.length_a   1.000
_cell.length_b   1.000
_cell.length_c   1.000
_cell.angle_alpha   90.00
_cell.angle_beta   90.00
_cell.angle_gamma   90.00
#
_symmetry.space_group_name_H-M   'P 1'
#
loop_
_entity.id
_entity.type
_entity.pdbx_description
1 polymer ?
#
loop_
_entity_poly.entity_id
_entity_poly.type
_entity_poly.pdbx_seq_one_letter_code
_entity_poly.pdbx_strand_id
1 'polypeptide(L)'
;MKLLAALLLVCCLTASSNATSNFCNFCLRLIKEVQVGAHRFSKKETLIQKAEGICEKFGQEIDALGGESTLVEVPCITMFVNKFDTMAYEIRTHADPMMVCQKIRIC
;
A
#
# COMPACT_ATOMS: atom_id res chain seq x y z
N MET A 1 43.74 8.68 5.54
CA MET A 1 42.40 8.58 6.15
C MET A 1 41.32 8.84 5.10
N LYS A 2 40.97 7.85 4.24
CA LYS A 2 40.00 7.97 3.13
C LYS A 2 39.03 6.76 3.05
N LEU A 3 38.71 6.11 4.17
CA LEU A 3 37.96 4.83 4.20
C LEU A 3 36.58 4.90 4.89
N LEU A 4 36.06 6.09 5.18
CA LEU A 4 34.73 6.24 5.82
C LEU A 4 33.60 6.54 4.83
N ALA A 5 33.90 6.90 3.58
CA ALA A 5 32.87 7.24 2.58
C ALA A 5 32.27 6.02 1.86
N ALA A 6 32.90 4.83 1.96
CA ALA A 6 32.44 3.64 1.24
C ALA A 6 31.33 2.85 1.96
N LEU A 7 31.16 3.05 3.27
CA LEU A 7 30.18 2.31 4.08
C LEU A 7 28.76 2.90 4.02
N LEU A 8 28.59 4.12 3.53
CA LEU A 8 27.27 4.76 3.37
C LEU A 8 26.57 4.43 2.04
N LEU A 9 27.28 3.85 1.07
CA LEU A 9 26.72 3.56 -0.26
C LEU A 9 26.07 2.18 -0.38
N VAL A 10 26.28 1.28 0.59
CA VAL A 10 25.76 -0.10 0.53
C VAL A 10 24.38 -0.24 1.16
N CYS A 11 24.00 0.63 2.12
CA CYS A 11 22.67 0.56 2.73
C CYS A 11 21.53 1.06 1.82
N CYS A 12 21.82 1.82 0.76
CA CYS A 12 20.79 2.33 -0.16
C CYS A 12 20.40 1.35 -1.29
N LEU A 13 21.15 0.25 -1.50
CA LEU A 13 20.90 -0.66 -2.63
C LEU A 13 20.13 -1.94 -2.24
N THR A 14 20.09 -2.32 -0.97
CA THR A 14 19.38 -3.53 -0.51
C THR A 14 18.08 -3.22 0.23
N ALA A 15 17.96 -2.03 0.83
CA ALA A 15 16.73 -1.58 1.49
C ALA A 15 15.61 -1.20 0.50
N SER A 16 15.94 -0.85 -0.75
CA SER A 16 14.94 -0.45 -1.75
C SER A 16 14.19 -1.60 -2.40
N SER A 17 14.68 -2.85 -2.36
CA SER A 17 14.00 -3.98 -3.02
C SER A 17 12.97 -4.64 -2.09
N ASN A 18 13.34 -4.91 -0.84
CA ASN A 18 12.45 -5.59 0.12
C ASN A 18 11.32 -4.69 0.63
N ALA A 19 11.60 -3.42 0.92
CA ALA A 19 10.56 -2.48 1.35
C ALA A 19 9.56 -2.21 0.22
N THR A 20 10.04 -1.95 -1.00
CA THR A 20 9.17 -1.76 -2.18
C THR A 20 8.37 -3.02 -2.52
N SER A 21 8.95 -4.21 -2.39
CA SER A 21 8.21 -5.48 -2.55
C SER A 21 7.09 -5.62 -1.53
N ASN A 22 7.33 -5.25 -0.26
CA ASN A 22 6.31 -5.33 0.78
C ASN A 22 5.18 -4.32 0.56
N PHE A 23 5.49 -3.05 0.23
CA PHE A 23 4.48 -2.05 -0.09
C PHE A 23 3.68 -2.41 -1.34
N CYS A 24 4.32 -3.00 -2.36
CA CYS A 24 3.63 -3.50 -3.53
C CYS A 24 2.64 -4.62 -3.15
N ASN A 25 3.06 -5.61 -2.36
CA ASN A 25 2.18 -6.68 -1.87
C ASN A 25 1.00 -6.13 -1.06
N PHE A 26 1.24 -5.16 -0.19
CA PHE A 26 0.17 -4.49 0.57
C PHE A 26 -0.83 -3.78 -0.36
N CYS A 27 -0.33 -3.04 -1.36
CA CYS A 27 -1.20 -2.39 -2.34
C CYS A 27 -2.05 -3.41 -3.10
N LEU A 28 -1.45 -4.50 -3.61
CA LEU A 28 -2.16 -5.53 -4.35
C LEU A 28 -3.30 -6.13 -3.53
N ARG A 29 -3.02 -6.46 -2.26
CA ARG A 29 -4.02 -7.03 -1.34
C ARG A 29 -5.12 -6.02 -1.01
N LEU A 30 -4.76 -4.77 -0.73
CA LEU A 30 -5.71 -3.69 -0.47
C LEU A 30 -6.65 -3.47 -1.66
N ILE A 31 -6.12 -3.31 -2.87
CA ILE A 31 -6.93 -3.09 -4.07
C ILE A 31 -7.87 -4.26 -4.32
N LYS A 32 -7.37 -5.50 -4.21
CA LYS A 32 -8.19 -6.70 -4.37
C LYS A 32 -9.35 -6.75 -3.37
N GLU A 33 -9.08 -6.50 -2.09
CA GLU A 33 -10.11 -6.56 -1.05
C GLU A 33 -11.13 -5.42 -1.16
N VAL A 34 -10.69 -4.20 -1.52
CA VAL A 34 -11.60 -3.08 -1.79
C VAL A 34 -12.50 -3.41 -2.97
N GLN A 35 -11.94 -3.93 -4.07
CA GLN A 35 -12.68 -4.30 -5.29
C GLN A 35 -13.82 -5.28 -5.01
N VAL A 36 -13.65 -6.26 -4.12
CA VAL A 36 -14.73 -7.21 -3.74
C VAL A 36 -16.01 -6.52 -3.25
N GLY A 37 -15.93 -5.28 -2.75
CA GLY A 37 -17.09 -4.49 -2.32
C GLY A 37 -17.43 -3.32 -3.23
N ALA A 38 -16.64 -3.11 -4.28
CA ALA A 38 -16.83 -2.04 -5.23
C ALA A 38 -17.80 -2.45 -6.32
N HIS A 39 -18.62 -1.51 -6.75
CA HIS A 39 -19.49 -1.59 -7.92
C HIS A 39 -19.48 -0.23 -8.61
N ARG A 40 -20.06 -0.16 -9.81
CA ARG A 40 -20.01 1.02 -10.68
C ARG A 40 -20.37 2.34 -9.99
N PHE A 41 -21.23 2.31 -8.98
CA PHE A 41 -21.74 3.48 -8.26
C PHE A 41 -21.33 3.53 -6.77
N SER A 42 -20.33 2.74 -6.35
CA SER A 42 -19.85 2.81 -4.97
C SER A 42 -19.36 4.22 -4.65
N LYS A 43 -19.90 4.77 -3.55
CA LYS A 43 -19.51 6.07 -3.01
C LYS A 43 -18.05 6.04 -2.56
N LYS A 44 -17.36 7.17 -2.69
CA LYS A 44 -15.95 7.31 -2.30
C LYS A 44 -15.77 6.98 -0.81
N GLU A 45 -16.66 7.49 0.02
CA GLU A 45 -16.66 7.33 1.47
C GLU A 45 -16.77 5.85 1.86
N THR A 46 -17.63 5.09 1.19
CA THR A 46 -17.79 3.64 1.44
C THR A 46 -16.51 2.87 1.08
N LEU A 47 -15.84 3.24 0.00
CA LEU A 47 -14.60 2.58 -0.41
C LEU A 47 -13.42 2.97 0.50
N ILE A 48 -13.39 4.20 0.99
CA ILE A 48 -12.41 4.65 2.00
C ILE A 48 -12.61 3.90 3.31
N GLN A 49 -13.84 3.84 3.85
CA GLN A 49 -14.14 3.08 5.08
C GLN A 49 -13.74 1.61 4.96
N LYS A 50 -13.94 1.03 3.77
CA LYS A 50 -13.50 -0.33 3.50
C LYS A 50 -11.98 -0.45 3.51
N ALA A 51 -11.27 0.50 2.88
CA ALA A 51 -9.82 0.53 2.88
C ALA A 51 -9.26 0.69 4.30
N GLU A 52 -9.85 1.57 5.13
CA GLU A 52 -9.50 1.75 6.55
C GLU A 52 -9.55 0.42 7.31
N GLY A 53 -10.68 -0.30 7.22
CA GLY A 53 -10.81 -1.60 7.89
C GLY A 53 -9.88 -2.70 7.36
N ILE A 54 -9.37 -2.57 6.13
CA ILE A 54 -8.34 -3.48 5.59
C ILE A 54 -6.96 -3.09 6.12
N CYS A 55 -6.63 -1.80 6.13
CA CYS A 55 -5.37 -1.28 6.66
C CYS A 55 -5.22 -1.58 8.17
N GLU A 56 -6.30 -1.47 8.94
CA GLU A 56 -6.32 -1.85 10.37
C GLU A 56 -5.98 -3.34 10.55
N LYS A 57 -6.58 -4.23 9.75
CA LYS A 57 -6.25 -5.67 9.76
C LYS A 57 -4.78 -5.91 9.44
N PHE A 58 -4.20 -5.18 8.49
CA PHE A 58 -2.78 -5.29 8.20
C PHE A 58 -1.92 -4.84 9.39
N GLY A 59 -2.32 -3.76 10.08
CA GLY A 59 -1.68 -3.34 11.32
C GLY A 59 -1.70 -4.45 12.37
N GLN A 60 -2.86 -5.07 12.61
CA GLN A 60 -3.01 -6.16 13.57
C GLN A 60 -2.16 -7.40 13.22
N GLU A 61 -2.03 -7.73 11.93
CA GLU A 61 -1.15 -8.81 11.46
C GLU A 61 0.33 -8.51 11.76
N ILE A 62 0.74 -7.24 11.65
CA ILE A 62 2.12 -6.81 11.97
C ILE A 62 2.36 -6.83 13.48
N ASP A 63 1.41 -6.39 14.28
CA ASP A 63 1.49 -6.47 15.75
C ASP A 63 1.62 -7.92 16.23
N ALA A 64 0.88 -8.85 15.61
CA ALA A 64 0.96 -10.28 15.92
C ALA A 64 2.35 -10.89 15.64
N LEU A 65 3.16 -10.25 14.79
CA LEU A 65 4.53 -10.63 14.47
C LEU A 65 5.58 -9.89 15.32
N GLY A 66 5.15 -9.06 16.28
CA GLY A 66 6.03 -8.24 17.12
C GLY A 66 6.51 -6.94 16.46
N GLY A 67 5.82 -6.48 15.40
CA GLY A 67 6.07 -5.19 14.76
C GLY A 67 5.25 -4.04 15.36
N GLU A 68 5.33 -2.87 14.72
CA GLU A 68 4.57 -1.66 15.10
C GLU A 68 3.49 -1.36 14.04
N SER A 69 2.22 -1.68 14.34
CA SER A 69 1.07 -1.50 13.44
C SER A 69 0.92 -0.10 12.85
N THR A 70 1.23 0.94 13.63
CA THR A 70 1.12 2.34 13.22
C THR A 70 2.02 2.69 12.02
N LEU A 71 3.13 1.95 11.83
CA LEU A 71 4.03 2.11 10.68
C LEU A 71 3.43 1.59 9.36
N VAL A 72 2.32 0.85 9.42
CA VAL A 72 1.65 0.26 8.25
C VAL A 72 0.26 0.86 8.06
N GLU A 73 -0.53 0.96 9.12
CA GLU A 73 -1.92 1.42 9.05
C GLU A 73 -2.03 2.87 8.52
N VAL A 74 -1.31 3.81 9.14
CA VAL A 74 -1.40 5.23 8.77
C VAL A 74 -0.91 5.48 7.33
N PRO A 75 0.24 4.93 6.89
CA PRO A 75 0.66 5.05 5.48
C PRO A 75 -0.31 4.39 4.50
N CYS A 76 -0.90 3.24 4.86
CA CYS A 76 -1.87 2.52 4.02
C CYS A 76 -3.12 3.36 3.76
N ILE A 77 -3.73 3.91 4.83
CA ILE A 77 -4.91 4.77 4.73
C ILE A 77 -4.58 6.05 3.96
N THR A 78 -3.48 6.71 4.34
CA THR A 78 -3.05 7.97 3.70
C THR A 78 -2.81 7.79 2.20
N MET A 79 -2.14 6.71 1.80
CA MET A 79 -1.92 6.36 0.40
C MET A 79 -3.25 6.18 -0.32
N PHE A 80 -4.15 5.37 0.23
CA PHE A 80 -5.43 5.07 -0.41
C PHE A 80 -6.27 6.34 -0.61
N VAL A 81 -6.41 7.16 0.44
CA VAL A 81 -7.17 8.42 0.40
C VAL A 81 -6.58 9.40 -0.61
N ASN A 82 -5.27 9.64 -0.57
CA ASN A 82 -4.61 10.62 -1.44
C ASN A 82 -4.59 10.19 -2.92
N LYS A 83 -4.57 8.89 -3.20
CA LYS A 83 -4.53 8.36 -4.56
C LYS A 83 -5.90 7.91 -5.07
N PHE A 84 -6.93 7.91 -4.23
CA PHE A 84 -8.24 7.34 -4.56
C PHE A 84 -8.78 7.84 -5.89
N ASP A 85 -8.82 9.16 -6.11
CA ASP A 85 -9.40 9.73 -7.33
C ASP A 85 -8.64 9.31 -8.60
N THR A 86 -7.35 8.94 -8.48
CA THR A 86 -6.52 8.43 -9.59
C THR A 86 -6.84 6.98 -9.96
N MET A 87 -7.35 6.19 -9.01
CA MET A 87 -7.63 4.76 -9.16
C MET A 87 -9.12 4.41 -9.02
N ALA A 88 -10.00 5.38 -8.79
CA ALA A 88 -11.40 5.14 -8.47
C ALA A 88 -12.16 4.47 -9.62
N TYR A 89 -11.81 4.80 -10.86
CA TYR A 89 -12.38 4.15 -12.04
C TYR A 89 -11.97 2.67 -12.11
N GLU A 90 -10.67 2.40 -11.93
CA GLU A 90 -10.09 1.06 -11.97
C GLU A 90 -10.60 0.16 -10.84
N ILE A 91 -10.77 0.71 -9.64
CA ILE A 91 -11.39 0.00 -8.52
C ILE A 91 -12.82 -0.40 -8.86
N ARG A 92 -13.63 0.52 -9.39
CA ARG A 92 -15.06 0.25 -9.72
C ARG A 92 -15.24 -0.68 -10.91
N THR A 93 -14.26 -0.74 -11.81
CA THR A 93 -14.27 -1.60 -13.00
C THR A 93 -13.50 -2.91 -12.79
N HIS A 94 -13.00 -3.17 -11.58
CA HIS A 94 -12.25 -4.38 -11.24
C HIS A 94 -11.04 -4.61 -12.16
N ALA A 95 -10.31 -3.53 -12.49
CA ALA A 95 -9.06 -3.65 -13.21
C ALA A 95 -8.03 -4.48 -12.42
N ASP A 96 -7.04 -5.05 -13.12
CA ASP A 96 -5.96 -5.82 -12.49
C ASP A 96 -5.29 -5.00 -11.36
N PRO A 97 -5.25 -5.51 -10.11
CA PRO A 97 -4.59 -4.84 -8.98
C PRO A 97 -3.15 -4.41 -9.27
N MET A 98 -2.38 -5.19 -10.03
CA MET A 98 -1.01 -4.84 -10.42
C MET A 98 -0.97 -3.57 -11.25
N MET A 99 -1.86 -3.44 -12.24
CA MET A 99 -1.96 -2.21 -13.04
C MET A 99 -2.35 -1.00 -12.18
N VAL A 100 -3.25 -1.18 -11.22
CA VAL A 100 -3.65 -0.11 -10.31
C VAL A 100 -2.47 0.34 -9.46
N CYS A 101 -1.77 -0.61 -8.84
CA CYS A 101 -0.63 -0.31 -7.97
C CYS A 101 0.55 0.31 -8.70
N GLN A 102 0.78 -0.08 -9.96
CA GLN A 102 1.74 0.57 -10.86
C GLN A 102 1.33 2.00 -11.22
N LYS A 103 0.03 2.22 -11.51
CA LYS A 103 -0.50 3.54 -11.85
C LYS A 103 -0.29 4.57 -10.73
N ILE A 104 -0.36 4.13 -9.47
CA ILE A 104 -0.14 4.99 -8.29
C ILE A 104 1.32 5.00 -7.80
N ARG A 105 2.24 4.32 -8.51
CA ARG A 105 3.68 4.25 -8.23
C ARG A 105 4.04 3.63 -6.88
N ILE A 106 3.36 2.55 -6.52
CA ILE A 106 3.66 1.75 -5.32
C ILE A 106 4.39 0.46 -5.72
N CYS A 107 3.82 -0.20 -6.74
CA CYS A 107 4.57 -1.02 -7.67
C CYS A 107 4.94 -0.13 -8.89
#